data_AF-R5ZRZ4-F1
#
_entry.id   AF-R5ZRZ4-F1
#
_cell.length_a   1.000
_cell.length_b   1.000
_cell.length_c   1.000
_cell.angle_alpha   90.00
_cell.angle_beta   90.00
_cell.angle_gamma   90.00
#
_symmetry.space_group_name_H-M   'P 1'
#
loop_
_entity.id
_entity.type
_entity.pdbx_description
1 polymer ?
#
loop_
_entity_poly.entity_id
_entity_poly.type
_entity_poly.pdbx_seq_one_letter_code
_entity_poly.pdbx_strand_id
1 'polypeptide(L)'
;MGRNNICVIYDSDENYAKRLMSVINDDNDIPYNAQVFTKEHELDKYLQEKEADMLMICEGAYGYNAYRTGNKTVVLCEEEREADEINSREEKGLVGICKYQPSYQLLQSVMRYEKKDRVQKRGSLKVTGVYGFNNTARMMLSLAVARLMSEHGNTLFINFETFYGFKGILKGEENENLSDALYAFRQNHNQFHKNIVNAISHYERLDYIPDASCAEDIDDIKPEEMGTFIQAIGRELGYSNIVIDIGDGIRMPWNMMDCCDEIYMCETGNYIENMRLKNFEKYLLEQGMDNIAATFKNIHVNEDENINNDDIWGRLPFCSFYEELCRTAGIEEM
;
A
#
# COMPACT_ATOMS: atom_id res chain seq x y z
N MET A 1 -9.48 -18.52 -5.10
CA MET A 1 -10.81 -18.07 -5.60
C MET A 1 -10.95 -18.52 -7.04
N GLY A 2 -12.17 -18.76 -7.55
CA GLY A 2 -12.36 -19.02 -8.98
C GLY A 2 -11.93 -17.82 -9.81
N ARG A 3 -11.25 -18.03 -10.94
CA ARG A 3 -10.87 -16.98 -11.89
C ARG A 3 -12.12 -16.42 -12.59
N ASN A 4 -12.82 -15.51 -11.92
CA ASN A 4 -14.06 -14.94 -12.44
C ASN A 4 -13.83 -13.72 -13.34
N ASN A 5 -12.67 -13.05 -13.25
CA ASN A 5 -12.37 -11.89 -14.08
C ASN A 5 -11.71 -12.33 -15.40
N ILE A 6 -12.12 -11.72 -16.50
CA ILE A 6 -11.64 -12.05 -17.84
C ILE A 6 -10.60 -11.02 -18.28
N CYS A 7 -9.39 -11.50 -18.58
CA CYS A 7 -8.38 -10.73 -19.29
C CYS A 7 -8.42 -11.10 -20.77
N VAL A 8 -8.49 -10.11 -21.65
CA VAL A 8 -8.46 -10.28 -23.10
C VAL A 8 -7.15 -9.69 -23.60
N ILE A 9 -6.37 -10.49 -24.31
CA ILE A 9 -5.09 -10.10 -24.88
C ILE A 9 -5.26 -10.04 -26.40
N TYR A 10 -4.96 -8.90 -26.99
CA TYR A 10 -4.86 -8.72 -28.42
C TYR A 10 -3.45 -8.30 -28.83
N ASP A 11 -2.82 -9.14 -29.63
CA ASP A 11 -1.56 -8.82 -30.30
C ASP A 11 -1.51 -9.56 -31.66
N SER A 12 -0.92 -8.93 -32.66
CA SER A 12 -0.67 -9.57 -33.95
C SER A 12 0.45 -10.63 -33.85
N ASP A 13 1.36 -10.52 -32.87
CA ASP A 13 2.32 -11.58 -32.52
C ASP A 13 1.65 -12.65 -31.64
N GLU A 14 1.19 -13.71 -32.30
CA GLU A 14 0.58 -14.88 -31.66
C GLU A 14 1.48 -15.54 -30.60
N ASN A 15 2.80 -15.55 -30.81
CA ASN A 15 3.72 -16.18 -29.87
C ASN A 15 3.86 -15.35 -28.60
N TYR A 16 3.95 -14.03 -28.74
CA TYR A 16 3.97 -13.11 -27.60
C TYR A 16 2.68 -13.22 -26.79
N ALA A 17 1.52 -13.09 -27.46
CA ALA A 17 0.22 -13.13 -26.79
C ALA A 17 -0.02 -14.45 -26.04
N LYS A 18 0.33 -15.60 -26.65
CA LYS A 18 0.21 -16.91 -25.98
C LYS A 18 1.15 -17.07 -24.79
N ARG A 19 2.39 -16.55 -24.86
CA ARG A 19 3.30 -16.55 -23.71
C ARG A 19 2.74 -15.74 -22.56
N LEU A 20 2.25 -14.53 -22.82
CA LEU A 20 1.66 -13.67 -21.80
C LEU A 20 0.41 -14.30 -21.17
N MET A 21 -0.46 -14.91 -21.99
CA MET A 21 -1.60 -15.68 -21.51
C MET A 21 -1.19 -16.83 -20.58
N SER A 22 -0.15 -17.59 -20.94
CA SER A 22 0.37 -18.66 -20.09
C SER A 22 0.80 -18.12 -18.73
N VAL A 23 1.58 -17.03 -18.69
CA VAL A 23 2.02 -16.43 -17.42
C VAL A 23 0.82 -16.03 -16.55
N ILE A 24 -0.20 -15.39 -17.12
CA ILE A 24 -1.41 -14.99 -16.37
C ILE A 24 -2.20 -16.21 -15.88
N ASN A 25 -2.32 -17.24 -16.71
CA ASN A 25 -3.12 -18.43 -16.42
C ASN A 25 -2.37 -19.52 -15.64
N ASP A 26 -1.06 -19.45 -15.49
CA ASP A 26 -0.28 -20.41 -14.70
C ASP A 26 -0.05 -19.90 -13.28
N ASP A 27 -0.12 -18.60 -13.07
CA ASP A 27 -0.03 -17.98 -11.75
C ASP A 27 -1.39 -18.04 -11.02
N ASN A 28 -1.38 -18.49 -9.76
CA ASN A 28 -2.58 -18.57 -8.93
C ASN A 28 -2.87 -17.27 -8.17
N ASP A 29 -1.88 -16.38 -8.06
CA ASP A 29 -2.00 -15.09 -7.38
C ASP A 29 -2.60 -14.02 -8.31
N ILE A 30 -2.67 -14.30 -9.62
CA ILE A 30 -3.29 -13.42 -10.61
C ILE A 30 -4.79 -13.72 -10.73
N PRO A 31 -5.68 -12.75 -10.43
CA PRO A 31 -7.13 -12.99 -10.34
C PRO A 31 -7.84 -12.98 -11.71
N TYR A 32 -7.14 -13.29 -12.79
CA TYR A 32 -7.65 -13.22 -14.16
C TYR A 32 -7.59 -14.57 -14.88
N ASN A 33 -8.53 -14.78 -15.79
CA ASN A 33 -8.44 -15.80 -16.82
C ASN A 33 -8.21 -15.13 -18.17
N ALA A 34 -7.02 -15.30 -18.73
CA ALA A 34 -6.62 -14.70 -19.99
C ALA A 34 -7.12 -15.49 -21.21
N GLN A 35 -7.60 -14.75 -22.21
CA GLN A 35 -7.98 -15.22 -23.54
C GLN A 35 -7.26 -14.40 -24.60
N VAL A 36 -6.79 -15.03 -25.68
CA VAL A 36 -5.99 -14.38 -26.74
C VAL A 36 -6.79 -14.26 -28.03
N PHE A 37 -6.67 -13.09 -28.66
CA PHE A 37 -7.12 -12.82 -30.02
C PHE A 37 -5.94 -12.29 -30.85
N THR A 38 -5.80 -12.79 -32.07
CA THR A 38 -4.73 -12.36 -33.00
C THR A 38 -5.26 -11.69 -34.26
N LYS A 39 -6.59 -11.60 -34.38
CA LYS A 39 -7.27 -10.94 -35.51
C LYS A 39 -8.28 -9.93 -35.01
N GLU A 40 -8.20 -8.70 -35.53
CA GLU A 40 -9.03 -7.58 -35.08
C GLU A 40 -10.54 -7.88 -35.11
N HIS A 41 -11.04 -8.47 -36.19
CA HIS A 41 -12.47 -8.76 -36.32
C HIS A 41 -12.98 -9.78 -35.29
N GLU A 42 -12.13 -10.69 -34.80
CA GLU A 42 -12.49 -11.64 -33.76
C GLU A 42 -12.56 -10.93 -32.39
N LEU A 43 -11.61 -10.01 -32.12
CA LEU A 43 -11.64 -9.14 -30.95
C LEU A 43 -12.89 -8.24 -30.97
N ASP A 44 -13.13 -7.54 -32.07
CA ASP A 44 -14.24 -6.59 -32.19
C ASP A 44 -15.60 -7.28 -31.98
N LYS A 45 -15.76 -8.49 -32.53
CA LYS A 45 -16.95 -9.30 -32.29
C LYS A 45 -17.09 -9.70 -30.82
N TYR A 46 -15.98 -10.08 -30.18
CA TYR A 46 -15.98 -10.44 -28.77
C TYR A 46 -16.39 -9.26 -27.88
N LEU A 47 -15.80 -8.08 -28.10
CA LEU A 47 -16.06 -6.88 -27.29
C LEU A 47 -17.49 -6.32 -27.48
N GLN A 48 -18.16 -6.63 -28.60
CA GLN A 48 -19.58 -6.33 -28.79
C GLN A 48 -20.51 -7.21 -27.94
N GLU A 49 -20.10 -8.44 -27.64
CA GLU A 49 -20.90 -9.42 -26.91
C GLU A 49 -20.56 -9.46 -25.41
N LYS A 50 -19.31 -9.17 -25.05
CA LYS A 50 -18.79 -9.26 -23.68
C LYS A 50 -17.81 -8.13 -23.38
N GLU A 51 -17.98 -7.54 -22.22
CA GLU A 51 -17.03 -6.59 -21.66
C GLU A 51 -15.84 -7.34 -21.03
N ALA A 52 -14.62 -6.89 -21.34
CA ALA A 52 -13.41 -7.42 -20.74
C ALA A 52 -13.11 -6.68 -19.42
N ASP A 53 -12.81 -7.42 -18.34
CA ASP A 53 -12.36 -6.80 -17.09
C ASP A 53 -10.99 -6.13 -17.28
N MET A 54 -10.13 -6.75 -18.09
CA MET A 54 -8.88 -6.19 -18.55
C MET A 54 -8.70 -6.47 -20.04
N LEU A 55 -8.42 -5.44 -20.82
CA LEU A 55 -8.04 -5.53 -22.22
C LEU A 55 -6.57 -5.15 -22.36
N MET A 56 -5.70 -6.11 -22.69
CA MET A 56 -4.30 -5.87 -23.05
C MET A 56 -4.20 -5.84 -24.57
N ILE A 57 -3.96 -4.68 -25.16
CA ILE A 57 -4.04 -4.45 -26.61
C ILE A 57 -2.73 -3.86 -27.14
N CYS A 58 -2.20 -4.36 -28.25
CA CYS A 58 -1.02 -3.76 -28.88
C CYS A 58 -1.30 -2.32 -29.36
N GLU A 59 -0.28 -1.46 -29.24
CA GLU A 59 -0.40 -0.04 -29.54
C GLU A 59 -0.93 0.28 -30.93
N GLY A 60 -0.56 -0.51 -31.95
CA GLY A 60 -1.01 -0.29 -33.32
C GLY A 60 -2.52 -0.44 -33.46
N ALA A 61 -3.12 -1.41 -32.76
CA ALA A 61 -4.56 -1.62 -32.79
C ALA A 61 -5.34 -0.66 -31.89
N TYR A 62 -4.70 -0.16 -30.83
CA TYR A 62 -5.25 0.91 -30.00
C TYR A 62 -5.27 2.25 -30.74
N GLY A 63 -4.16 2.61 -31.39
CA GLY A 63 -4.02 3.86 -32.14
C GLY A 63 -4.96 3.96 -33.35
N TYR A 64 -5.29 2.82 -33.98
CA TYR A 64 -6.23 2.78 -35.11
C TYR A 64 -7.69 2.94 -34.69
N ASN A 65 -8.07 2.42 -33.51
CA ASN A 65 -9.45 2.48 -33.03
C ASN A 65 -9.51 2.53 -31.50
N ALA A 66 -9.50 3.75 -30.95
CA ALA A 66 -9.53 4.01 -29.52
C ALA A 66 -10.85 3.57 -28.81
N TYR A 67 -11.88 3.14 -29.54
CA TYR A 67 -13.10 2.60 -28.94
C TYR A 67 -12.93 1.17 -28.40
N ARG A 68 -11.85 0.47 -28.75
CA ARG A 68 -11.51 -0.86 -28.20
C ARG A 68 -11.05 -0.70 -26.76
N THR A 69 -12.00 -0.82 -25.84
CA THR A 69 -11.77 -0.62 -24.42
C THR A 69 -12.36 -1.78 -23.62
N GLY A 70 -11.75 -2.05 -22.47
CA GLY A 70 -12.36 -2.83 -21.40
C GLY A 70 -12.55 -1.97 -20.16
N ASN A 71 -13.01 -2.57 -19.05
CA ASN A 71 -13.05 -1.91 -17.73
C ASN A 71 -11.69 -1.32 -17.34
N LYS A 72 -10.62 -1.99 -17.76
CA LYS A 72 -9.25 -1.50 -17.77
C LYS A 72 -8.61 -1.83 -19.11
N THR A 73 -7.91 -0.87 -19.70
CA THR A 73 -7.19 -1.02 -20.97
C THR A 73 -5.70 -0.82 -20.73
N VAL A 74 -4.91 -1.84 -21.05
CA VAL A 74 -3.45 -1.83 -21.02
C VAL A 74 -2.96 -1.83 -22.45
N VAL A 75 -2.32 -0.74 -22.87
CA VAL A 75 -1.71 -0.64 -24.18
C VAL A 75 -0.28 -1.19 -24.09
N LEU A 76 -0.03 -2.23 -24.89
CA LEU A 76 1.25 -2.90 -24.99
C LEU A 76 2.09 -2.20 -26.06
N CYS A 77 3.08 -1.43 -25.61
CA CYS A 77 3.95 -0.60 -26.43
C CYS A 77 5.25 -1.29 -26.79
N GLU A 78 5.79 -1.00 -27.97
CA GLU A 78 7.09 -1.51 -28.39
C GLU A 78 8.23 -0.75 -27.70
N GLU A 79 8.07 0.57 -27.50
CA GLU A 79 9.03 1.42 -26.79
C GLU A 79 8.49 1.98 -25.46
N GLU A 80 9.40 2.24 -24.50
CA GLU A 80 9.06 2.81 -23.19
C GLU A 80 8.52 4.24 -23.30
N ARG A 81 9.00 5.02 -24.29
CA ARG A 81 8.52 6.39 -24.53
C ARG A 81 7.04 6.44 -24.91
N GLU A 82 6.58 5.48 -25.70
CA GLU A 82 5.17 5.39 -26.11
C GLU A 82 4.28 5.03 -24.92
N ALA A 83 4.77 4.15 -24.04
CA ALA A 83 4.10 3.86 -22.78
C ALA A 83 3.98 5.11 -21.89
N ASP A 84 5.06 5.89 -21.75
CA ASP A 84 5.07 7.14 -20.99
C ASP A 84 4.11 8.19 -21.57
N GLU A 85 4.05 8.32 -22.89
CA GLU A 85 3.10 9.22 -23.57
C GLU A 85 1.65 8.86 -23.25
N ILE A 86 1.31 7.57 -23.23
CA ILE A 86 -0.03 7.10 -22.84
C ILE A 86 -0.30 7.41 -21.37
N ASN A 87 0.67 7.10 -20.50
CA ASN A 87 0.54 7.31 -19.05
C ASN A 87 0.42 8.80 -18.69
N SER A 88 0.99 9.70 -19.48
CA SER A 88 0.90 11.15 -19.30
C SER A 88 -0.50 11.73 -19.52
N ARG A 89 -1.40 10.98 -20.17
CA ARG A 89 -2.78 11.43 -20.47
C ARG A 89 -3.68 11.40 -19.24
N GLU A 90 -3.26 10.71 -18.17
CA GLU A 90 -4.03 10.54 -16.92
C GLU A 90 -5.48 10.04 -17.15
N GLU A 91 -5.71 9.31 -18.24
CA GLU A 91 -7.02 8.76 -18.57
C GLU A 91 -7.34 7.57 -17.66
N LYS A 92 -8.48 7.64 -16.98
CA LYS A 92 -8.88 6.63 -16.00
C LYS A 92 -9.07 5.26 -16.66
N GLY A 93 -8.47 4.22 -16.07
CA GLY A 93 -8.54 2.87 -16.63
C GLY A 93 -7.64 2.64 -17.85
N LEU A 94 -6.79 3.60 -18.24
CA LEU A 94 -5.83 3.45 -19.35
C LEU A 94 -4.39 3.44 -18.83
N VAL A 95 -3.58 2.49 -19.31
CA VAL A 95 -2.16 2.37 -18.94
C VAL A 95 -1.34 1.96 -20.16
N GLY A 96 -0.20 2.62 -20.39
CA GLY A 96 0.81 2.20 -21.35
C GLY A 96 1.90 1.37 -20.68
N ILE A 97 2.30 0.24 -21.28
CA ILE A 97 3.36 -0.63 -20.77
C ILE A 97 4.22 -1.18 -21.92
N CYS A 98 5.54 -1.11 -21.77
CA CYS A 98 6.50 -1.68 -22.73
C CYS A 98 6.47 -3.23 -22.73
N LYS A 99 6.42 -3.86 -23.91
CA LYS A 99 6.30 -5.32 -24.08
C LYS A 99 7.53 -6.11 -23.66
N TYR A 100 8.72 -5.56 -23.89
CA TYR A 100 10.00 -6.30 -23.84
C TYR A 100 10.66 -6.24 -22.46
N GLN A 101 9.87 -6.49 -21.43
CA GLN A 101 10.33 -6.63 -20.05
C GLN A 101 10.02 -8.04 -19.53
N PRO A 102 10.70 -8.52 -18.48
CA PRO A 102 10.32 -9.75 -17.80
C PRO A 102 8.82 -9.76 -17.48
N SER A 103 8.15 -10.88 -17.74
CA SER A 103 6.69 -10.98 -17.64
C SER A 103 6.15 -10.62 -16.24
N TYR A 104 6.90 -10.94 -15.19
CA TYR A 104 6.54 -10.54 -13.82
C TYR A 104 6.57 -9.02 -13.62
N GLN A 105 7.50 -8.29 -14.24
CA GLN A 105 7.59 -6.83 -14.15
C GLN A 105 6.44 -6.16 -14.91
N LEU A 106 6.09 -6.71 -16.08
CA LEU A 106 4.94 -6.25 -16.86
C LEU A 106 3.67 -6.37 -16.01
N LEU A 107 3.44 -7.55 -15.41
CA LEU A 107 2.27 -7.81 -14.59
C LEU A 107 2.27 -6.99 -13.31
N GLN A 108 3.41 -6.83 -12.62
CA GLN A 108 3.53 -5.92 -11.49
C GLN A 108 3.19 -4.49 -11.88
N SER A 109 3.63 -4.02 -13.04
CA SER A 109 3.29 -2.68 -13.55
C SER A 109 1.79 -2.56 -13.77
N VAL A 110 1.16 -3.52 -14.45
CA VAL A 110 -0.31 -3.58 -14.59
C VAL A 110 -1.00 -3.50 -13.22
N MET A 111 -0.54 -4.29 -12.24
CA MET A 111 -1.14 -4.35 -10.90
C MET A 111 -0.88 -3.07 -10.08
N ARG A 112 0.27 -2.41 -10.23
CA ARG A 112 0.56 -1.10 -9.60
C ARG A 112 -0.42 -0.03 -10.08
N TYR A 113 -0.74 0.00 -11.36
CA TYR A 113 -1.78 0.89 -11.87
C TYR A 113 -3.18 0.48 -11.40
N GLU A 114 -3.45 -0.82 -11.15
CA GLU A 114 -4.67 -1.18 -10.41
C GLU A 114 -4.70 -0.62 -9.01
N LYS A 115 -3.57 -0.61 -8.28
CA LYS A 115 -3.52 0.04 -6.96
C LYS A 115 -3.83 1.53 -7.09
N LYS A 116 -3.28 2.23 -8.09
CA LYS A 116 -3.55 3.66 -8.35
C LYS A 116 -5.02 3.96 -8.71
N ASP A 117 -5.66 3.11 -9.52
CA ASP A 117 -7.10 3.21 -9.85
C ASP A 117 -8.02 2.73 -8.72
N ARG A 118 -7.56 1.76 -7.91
CA ARG A 118 -8.24 1.33 -6.67
C ARG A 118 -8.16 2.42 -5.61
N VAL A 119 -7.07 3.18 -5.53
CA VAL A 119 -6.98 4.39 -4.69
C VAL A 119 -8.05 5.41 -5.12
N GLN A 120 -8.39 5.51 -6.41
CA GLN A 120 -9.52 6.33 -6.89
C GLN A 120 -10.91 5.68 -6.75
N LYS A 121 -11.02 4.35 -6.58
CA LYS A 121 -12.27 3.62 -6.32
C LYS A 121 -12.49 3.29 -4.83
N ARG A 122 -11.51 3.56 -3.96
CA ARG A 122 -11.62 3.45 -2.50
C ARG A 122 -12.59 4.53 -2.00
N GLY A 123 -13.59 4.12 -1.25
CA GLY A 123 -14.11 5.04 -0.24
C GLY A 123 -12.96 5.36 0.72
N SER A 124 -12.54 6.63 0.75
CA SER A 124 -11.89 7.37 1.85
C SER A 124 -10.73 6.78 2.67
N LEU A 125 -10.26 5.53 2.47
CA LEU A 125 -9.18 4.95 3.27
C LEU A 125 -7.81 5.47 2.83
N LYS A 126 -7.13 6.15 3.75
CA LYS A 126 -5.74 6.59 3.66
C LYS A 126 -4.85 5.76 4.60
N VAL A 127 -3.80 5.16 4.07
CA VAL A 127 -2.80 4.41 4.84
C VAL A 127 -1.53 5.24 4.96
N THR A 128 -1.15 5.56 6.20
CA THR A 128 0.01 6.39 6.51
C THR A 128 1.05 5.55 7.23
N GLY A 129 2.23 5.40 6.62
CA GLY A 129 3.38 4.74 7.24
C GLY A 129 4.24 5.73 8.03
N VAL A 130 4.84 5.29 9.13
CA VAL A 130 5.85 6.03 9.87
C VAL A 130 7.10 5.18 9.99
N TYR A 131 8.23 5.71 9.56
CA TYR A 131 9.51 5.01 9.57
C TYR A 131 10.64 5.93 10.04
N GLY A 132 11.66 5.34 10.67
CA GLY A 132 12.79 6.07 11.24
C GLY A 132 13.83 5.08 11.75
N PHE A 133 15.07 5.54 11.92
CA PHE A 133 16.15 4.68 12.41
C PHE A 133 16.38 4.81 13.92
N ASN A 134 15.86 5.87 14.53
CA ASN A 134 15.70 6.02 15.97
C ASN A 134 14.29 5.53 16.39
N ASN A 135 14.22 4.39 17.08
CA ASN A 135 12.97 3.77 17.48
C ASN A 135 12.13 4.68 18.39
N THR A 136 12.73 5.27 19.43
CA THR A 136 12.02 6.14 20.38
C THR A 136 11.38 7.33 19.68
N ALA A 137 12.13 8.02 18.82
CA ALA A 137 11.61 9.17 18.08
C ALA A 137 10.54 8.76 17.04
N ARG A 138 10.73 7.62 16.36
CA ARG A 138 9.74 7.06 15.43
C ARG A 138 8.44 6.71 16.14
N MET A 139 8.50 6.06 17.31
CA MET A 139 7.33 5.71 18.13
C MET A 139 6.58 6.98 18.57
N MET A 140 7.30 8.02 18.98
CA MET A 140 6.71 9.32 19.33
C MET A 140 6.00 9.95 18.13
N LEU A 141 6.63 9.95 16.96
CA LEU A 141 6.03 10.45 15.73
C LEU A 141 4.81 9.62 15.30
N SER A 142 4.87 8.29 15.41
CA SER A 142 3.79 7.41 14.99
C SER A 142 2.53 7.59 15.84
N LEU A 143 2.69 7.76 17.16
CA LEU A 143 1.61 8.16 18.05
C LEU A 143 1.06 9.56 17.72
N ALA A 144 1.93 10.53 17.44
CA ALA A 144 1.50 11.89 17.08
C ALA A 144 0.69 11.90 15.77
N VAL A 145 1.12 11.14 14.76
CA VAL A 145 0.40 10.96 13.50
C VAL A 145 -0.94 10.28 13.75
N ALA A 146 -0.98 9.18 14.52
CA ALA A 146 -2.22 8.49 14.87
C ALA A 146 -3.21 9.41 15.60
N ARG A 147 -2.72 10.21 16.54
CA ARG A 147 -3.50 11.22 17.26
C ARG A 147 -4.11 12.24 16.30
N LEU A 148 -3.27 12.89 15.48
CA LEU A 148 -3.72 13.90 14.52
C LEU A 148 -4.79 13.35 13.56
N MET A 149 -4.60 12.13 13.04
CA MET A 149 -5.55 11.50 12.14
C MET A 149 -6.86 11.13 12.86
N SER A 150 -6.80 10.69 14.12
CA SER A 150 -7.98 10.35 14.93
C SER A 150 -8.89 11.55 15.23
N GLU A 151 -8.34 12.77 15.17
CA GLU A 151 -9.12 14.01 15.31
C GLU A 151 -9.94 14.32 14.05
N HIS A 152 -9.57 13.76 12.89
CA HIS A 152 -10.10 14.07 11.57
C HIS A 152 -10.80 12.88 10.87
N GLY A 153 -10.86 11.71 11.50
CA GLY A 153 -11.59 10.56 10.98
C GLY A 153 -11.38 9.29 11.79
N ASN A 154 -12.19 8.27 11.51
CA ASN A 154 -12.05 6.94 12.12
C ASN A 154 -10.66 6.39 11.79
N THR A 155 -9.85 6.19 12.82
CA THR A 155 -8.42 5.92 12.68
C THR A 155 -8.05 4.66 13.45
N LEU A 156 -7.34 3.75 12.78
CA LEU A 156 -6.71 2.59 13.39
C LEU A 156 -5.20 2.77 13.43
N PHE A 157 -4.58 2.50 14.58
CA PHE A 157 -3.13 2.42 14.71
C PHE A 157 -2.67 0.96 14.82
N ILE A 158 -1.64 0.61 14.05
CA ILE A 158 -1.01 -0.70 14.09
C ILE A 158 0.50 -0.52 14.23
N ASN A 159 1.08 -1.16 15.23
CA ASN A 159 2.53 -1.15 15.44
C ASN A 159 3.15 -2.49 15.00
N PHE A 160 4.31 -2.41 14.33
CA PHE A 160 5.13 -3.57 13.96
C PHE A 160 6.54 -3.55 14.58
N GLU A 161 6.73 -2.80 15.66
CA GLU A 161 7.88 -2.95 16.55
C GLU A 161 7.76 -4.20 17.39
N THR A 162 8.88 -4.91 17.57
CA THR A 162 8.94 -6.12 18.38
C THR A 162 8.46 -5.90 19.83
N PHE A 163 8.79 -4.75 20.44
CA PHE A 163 8.43 -4.40 21.82
C PHE A 163 8.07 -2.91 21.96
N TYR A 164 6.79 -2.56 21.82
CA TYR A 164 6.33 -1.16 21.85
C TYR A 164 5.97 -0.66 23.25
N GLY A 165 5.13 -1.41 23.99
CA GLY A 165 4.69 -1.04 25.34
C GLY A 165 3.35 -0.30 25.38
N PHE A 166 2.39 -0.64 24.50
CA PHE A 166 1.08 0.02 24.41
C PHE A 166 0.40 0.17 25.77
N LYS A 167 0.33 -0.89 26.57
CA LYS A 167 -0.34 -0.88 27.88
C LYS A 167 0.17 0.20 28.85
N GLY A 168 1.42 0.64 28.70
CA GLY A 168 1.99 1.74 29.48
C GLY A 168 1.62 3.13 28.96
N ILE A 169 1.33 3.24 27.65
CA ILE A 169 1.11 4.48 26.91
C ILE A 169 -0.39 4.73 26.70
N LEU A 170 -1.09 3.77 26.09
CA LEU A 170 -2.52 3.73 25.84
C LEU A 170 -3.17 2.84 26.90
N LYS A 171 -3.88 3.43 27.85
CA LYS A 171 -4.45 2.73 29.01
C LYS A 171 -5.82 2.08 28.69
N GLY A 172 -5.98 1.56 27.48
CA GLY A 172 -7.18 0.87 27.03
C GLY A 172 -7.32 -0.52 27.68
N GLU A 173 -8.54 -1.07 27.62
CA GLU A 173 -8.74 -2.50 27.93
C GLU A 173 -8.35 -3.33 26.71
N GLU A 174 -7.44 -4.28 26.91
CA GLU A 174 -6.88 -5.15 25.86
C GLU A 174 -7.39 -6.59 26.08
N ASN A 175 -8.07 -7.17 25.09
CA ASN A 175 -8.59 -8.54 25.15
C ASN A 175 -7.74 -9.51 24.31
N GLU A 176 -7.63 -9.23 23.02
CA GLU A 176 -6.77 -9.90 22.05
C GLU A 176 -5.76 -8.90 21.48
N ASN A 177 -4.78 -9.37 20.71
CA ASN A 177 -3.66 -8.55 20.22
C ASN A 177 -3.29 -8.83 18.75
N LEU A 178 -2.20 -8.23 18.27
CA LEU A 178 -1.75 -8.39 16.89
C LEU A 178 -1.49 -9.85 16.48
N SER A 179 -0.95 -10.69 17.36
CA SER A 179 -0.78 -12.13 17.08
C SER A 179 -2.12 -12.80 16.76
N ASP A 180 -3.16 -12.49 17.54
CA ASP A 180 -4.51 -13.03 17.34
C ASP A 180 -5.13 -12.51 16.04
N ALA A 181 -4.94 -11.22 15.74
CA ALA A 181 -5.40 -10.59 14.51
C ALA A 181 -4.77 -11.23 13.26
N LEU A 182 -3.45 -11.43 13.28
CA LEU A 182 -2.71 -12.09 12.20
C LEU A 182 -3.11 -13.55 12.04
N TYR A 183 -3.29 -14.25 13.16
CA TYR A 183 -3.77 -15.63 13.17
C TYR A 183 -5.17 -15.76 12.55
N ALA A 184 -6.10 -14.89 12.95
CA ALA A 184 -7.46 -14.85 12.40
C ALA A 184 -7.45 -14.56 10.90
N PHE A 185 -6.58 -13.65 10.44
CA PHE A 185 -6.40 -13.34 9.03
C PHE A 185 -5.93 -14.56 8.23
N ARG A 186 -4.91 -15.28 8.72
CA ARG A 186 -4.35 -16.48 8.08
C ARG A 186 -5.34 -17.65 8.02
N GLN A 187 -6.18 -17.83 9.03
CA GLN A 187 -7.16 -18.91 9.04
C GLN A 187 -8.24 -18.75 7.96
N ASN A 188 -8.75 -17.52 7.76
CA ASN A 188 -9.88 -17.30 6.85
C ASN A 188 -9.94 -15.86 6.33
N HIS A 189 -9.14 -15.55 5.30
CA HIS A 189 -9.08 -14.23 4.66
C HIS A 189 -10.44 -13.61 4.29
N ASN A 190 -11.50 -14.39 4.05
CA ASN A 190 -12.82 -13.86 3.65
C ASN A 190 -13.75 -13.55 4.83
N GLN A 191 -13.47 -14.04 6.03
CA GLN A 191 -14.29 -13.82 7.23
C GLN A 191 -13.50 -13.33 8.45
N PHE A 192 -12.22 -13.00 8.27
CA PHE A 192 -11.35 -12.55 9.36
C PHE A 192 -11.91 -11.32 10.10
N HIS A 193 -12.66 -10.45 9.41
CA HIS A 193 -13.31 -9.27 9.97
C HIS A 193 -14.22 -9.60 11.16
N LYS A 194 -14.79 -10.81 11.24
CA LYS A 194 -15.64 -11.24 12.35
C LYS A 194 -14.87 -11.46 13.64
N ASN A 195 -13.59 -11.83 13.52
CA ASN A 195 -12.74 -12.18 14.66
C ASN A 195 -11.80 -11.03 15.01
N ILE A 196 -11.30 -10.30 14.02
CA ILE A 196 -10.31 -9.24 14.24
C ILE A 196 -10.83 -8.08 15.10
N VAL A 197 -12.15 -7.87 15.16
CA VAL A 197 -12.76 -6.85 16.03
C VAL A 197 -12.42 -7.09 17.50
N ASN A 198 -12.19 -8.34 17.92
CA ASN A 198 -11.78 -8.65 19.30
C ASN A 198 -10.34 -8.21 19.62
N ALA A 199 -9.49 -8.13 18.58
CA ALA A 199 -8.10 -7.67 18.67
C ALA A 199 -7.97 -6.15 18.51
N ILE A 200 -9.08 -5.43 18.38
CA ILE A 200 -9.10 -3.96 18.34
C ILE A 200 -9.45 -3.45 19.73
N SER A 201 -8.56 -2.61 20.25
CA SER A 201 -8.74 -1.89 21.50
C SER A 201 -9.02 -0.41 21.22
N HIS A 202 -9.69 0.24 22.16
CA HIS A 202 -10.17 1.61 22.01
C HIS A 202 -9.54 2.51 23.07
N TYR A 203 -8.98 3.64 22.66
CA TYR A 203 -8.45 4.67 23.56
C TYR A 203 -8.80 6.07 23.04
N GLU A 204 -9.68 6.77 23.74
CA GLU A 204 -10.27 8.04 23.31
C GLU A 204 -10.91 7.97 21.89
N ARG A 205 -10.30 8.62 20.90
CA ARG A 205 -10.74 8.64 19.49
C ARG A 205 -9.96 7.68 18.60
N LEU A 206 -8.97 7.00 19.18
CA LEU A 206 -8.09 6.10 18.46
C LEU A 206 -8.50 4.66 18.73
N ASP A 207 -8.63 3.91 17.65
CA ASP A 207 -8.64 2.46 17.71
C ASP A 207 -7.20 1.97 17.46
N TYR A 208 -6.78 0.92 18.14
CA TYR A 208 -5.46 0.35 17.96
C TYR A 208 -5.48 -1.17 18.11
N ILE A 209 -4.52 -1.84 17.50
CA ILE A 209 -4.27 -3.27 17.75
C ILE A 209 -3.16 -3.38 18.79
N PRO A 210 -3.40 -4.00 19.96
CA PRO A 210 -2.38 -4.18 21.00
C PRO A 210 -1.16 -4.99 20.54
N ASP A 211 -0.08 -4.88 21.32
CA ASP A 211 1.22 -5.48 21.02
C ASP A 211 1.13 -6.98 20.81
N ALA A 212 1.83 -7.49 19.78
CA ALA A 212 1.90 -8.93 19.54
C ALA A 212 2.41 -9.67 20.78
N SER A 213 1.78 -10.80 21.11
CA SER A 213 2.25 -11.67 22.19
C SER A 213 3.57 -12.37 21.87
N CYS A 214 3.91 -12.47 20.57
CA CYS A 214 5.05 -13.20 20.05
C CYS A 214 5.73 -12.35 18.97
N ALA A 215 7.02 -12.06 19.15
CA ALA A 215 7.83 -11.28 18.22
C ALA A 215 7.92 -11.96 16.84
N GLU A 216 8.02 -13.28 16.85
CA GLU A 216 8.15 -14.12 15.66
C GLU A 216 6.90 -14.06 14.78
N ASP A 217 5.71 -13.78 15.34
CA ASP A 217 4.50 -13.63 14.54
C ASP A 217 4.57 -12.40 13.60
N ILE A 218 5.32 -11.36 14.02
CA ILE A 218 5.57 -10.16 13.21
C ILE A 218 6.62 -10.47 12.12
N ASP A 219 7.72 -11.15 12.45
CA ASP A 219 8.78 -11.47 11.47
C ASP A 219 8.31 -12.48 10.41
N ASP A 220 7.41 -13.40 10.78
CA ASP A 220 6.92 -14.46 9.89
C ASP A 220 5.96 -13.96 8.80
N ILE A 221 5.42 -12.75 8.91
CA ILE A 221 4.47 -12.23 7.91
C ILE A 221 5.18 -11.66 6.69
N LYS A 222 4.71 -12.06 5.50
CA LYS A 222 5.24 -11.51 4.26
C LYS A 222 4.73 -10.08 4.04
N PRO A 223 5.53 -9.18 3.46
CA PRO A 223 5.08 -7.82 3.17
C PRO A 223 3.80 -7.74 2.32
N GLU A 224 3.62 -8.64 1.35
CA GLU A 224 2.42 -8.67 0.50
C GLU A 224 1.17 -9.10 1.28
N GLU A 225 1.35 -10.05 2.21
CA GLU A 225 0.30 -10.52 3.13
C GLU A 225 -0.11 -9.37 4.07
N MET A 226 0.86 -8.62 4.58
CA MET A 226 0.64 -7.47 5.44
C MET A 226 -0.14 -6.36 4.73
N GLY A 227 0.26 -6.00 3.51
CA GLY A 227 -0.47 -5.03 2.69
C GLY A 227 -1.91 -5.48 2.47
N THR A 228 -2.14 -6.77 2.24
CA THR A 228 -3.50 -7.32 2.10
C THR A 228 -4.29 -7.25 3.40
N PHE A 229 -3.66 -7.56 4.54
CA PHE A 229 -4.25 -7.46 5.88
C PHE A 229 -4.73 -6.04 6.19
N ILE A 230 -3.86 -5.03 6.05
CA ILE A 230 -4.18 -3.61 6.29
C ILE A 230 -5.35 -3.16 5.42
N GLN A 231 -5.29 -3.49 4.13
CA GLN A 231 -6.31 -3.10 3.17
C GLN A 231 -7.65 -3.76 3.44
N ALA A 232 -7.64 -5.03 3.85
CA ALA A 232 -8.84 -5.74 4.21
C ALA A 232 -9.48 -5.14 5.48
N ILE A 233 -8.68 -4.76 6.48
CA ILE A 233 -9.18 -4.09 7.69
C ILE A 233 -9.89 -2.79 7.34
N GLY A 234 -9.23 -1.89 6.62
CA GLY A 234 -9.81 -0.59 6.31
C GLY A 234 -11.10 -0.70 5.50
N ARG A 235 -11.17 -1.66 4.58
CA ARG A 235 -12.37 -1.93 3.77
C ARG A 235 -13.53 -2.50 4.59
N GLU A 236 -13.27 -3.53 5.41
CA GLU A 236 -14.33 -4.29 6.07
C GLU A 236 -14.79 -3.64 7.38
N LEU A 237 -13.94 -2.86 8.04
CA LEU A 237 -14.24 -2.20 9.32
C LEU A 237 -14.52 -0.70 9.21
N GLY A 238 -14.39 -0.11 8.01
CA GLY A 238 -14.82 1.27 7.76
C GLY A 238 -13.92 2.35 8.34
N TYR A 239 -12.61 2.07 8.45
CA TYR A 239 -11.63 3.09 8.82
C TYR A 239 -11.36 4.03 7.65
N SER A 240 -11.25 5.32 7.96
CA SER A 240 -10.81 6.34 6.99
C SER A 240 -9.30 6.51 7.01
N ASN A 241 -8.65 6.24 8.16
CA ASN A 241 -7.20 6.29 8.28
C ASN A 241 -6.68 5.00 8.92
N ILE A 242 -5.57 4.48 8.41
CA ILE A 242 -4.75 3.50 9.11
C ILE A 242 -3.34 4.07 9.23
N VAL A 243 -2.85 4.20 10.46
CA VAL A 243 -1.49 4.65 10.76
C VAL A 243 -0.66 3.45 11.19
N ILE A 244 0.52 3.32 10.60
CA ILE A 244 1.40 2.16 10.77
C ILE A 244 2.75 2.62 11.32
N ASP A 245 3.17 2.08 12.45
CA ASP A 245 4.57 2.15 12.88
C ASP A 245 5.36 1.01 12.24
N ILE A 246 6.22 1.36 11.29
CA ILE A 246 7.06 0.40 10.56
C ILE A 246 8.31 0.12 11.41
N GLY A 247 8.13 -0.83 12.33
CA GLY A 247 9.11 -1.28 13.30
C GLY A 247 10.20 -2.21 12.78
N ASP A 248 11.07 -2.62 13.70
CA ASP A 248 12.17 -3.55 13.42
C ASP A 248 11.73 -5.01 13.23
N GLY A 249 10.52 -5.35 13.63
CA GLY A 249 9.93 -6.69 13.44
C GLY A 249 9.63 -7.00 11.98
N ILE A 250 9.62 -6.00 11.09
CA ILE A 250 9.33 -6.18 9.67
C ILE A 250 10.62 -6.42 8.89
N ARG A 251 10.69 -7.59 8.25
CA ARG A 251 11.75 -7.88 7.28
C ARG A 251 11.56 -7.07 6.00
N MET A 252 12.62 -6.38 5.58
CA MET A 252 12.61 -5.51 4.38
C MET A 252 11.47 -4.46 4.42
N PRO A 253 11.53 -3.49 5.35
CA PRO A 253 10.41 -2.58 5.64
C PRO A 253 9.95 -1.75 4.44
N TRP A 254 10.81 -1.52 3.44
CA TRP A 254 10.44 -0.84 2.20
C TRP A 254 9.38 -1.59 1.38
N ASN A 255 9.25 -2.90 1.52
CA ASN A 255 8.17 -3.64 0.85
C ASN A 255 6.80 -3.29 1.45
N MET A 256 6.76 -2.95 2.75
CA MET A 256 5.54 -2.49 3.43
C MET A 256 5.20 -1.05 3.03
N MET A 257 6.21 -0.22 2.78
CA MET A 257 6.03 1.16 2.34
C MET A 257 5.22 1.28 1.03
N ASP A 258 5.26 0.28 0.15
CA ASP A 258 4.45 0.23 -1.08
C ASP A 258 2.93 0.13 -0.84
N CYS A 259 2.50 -0.20 0.39
CA CYS A 259 1.08 -0.22 0.75
C CYS A 259 0.56 1.10 1.34
N CYS A 260 1.47 2.04 1.62
CA CYS A 260 1.16 3.34 2.20
C CYS A 260 0.87 4.36 1.09
N ASP A 261 -0.11 5.23 1.33
CA ASP A 261 -0.43 6.37 0.47
C ASP A 261 0.53 7.54 0.74
N GLU A 262 1.07 7.64 1.96
CA GLU A 262 2.15 8.57 2.34
C GLU A 262 3.01 7.97 3.45
N ILE A 263 4.25 8.46 3.58
CA ILE A 263 5.20 7.96 4.57
C ILE A 263 5.84 9.14 5.30
N TYR A 264 5.67 9.19 6.62
CA TYR A 264 6.40 10.10 7.47
C TYR A 264 7.74 9.50 7.87
N MET A 265 8.81 10.22 7.55
CA MET A 265 10.18 9.83 7.88
C MET A 265 10.63 10.61 9.11
N CYS A 266 10.93 9.90 10.20
CA CYS A 266 11.43 10.48 11.44
C CYS A 266 12.93 10.81 11.31
N GLU A 267 13.30 12.03 11.65
CA GLU A 267 14.70 12.49 11.72
C GLU A 267 14.99 13.14 13.07
N THR A 268 16.03 12.74 13.80
CA THR A 268 16.42 13.42 15.05
C THR A 268 17.55 14.42 14.90
N GLY A 269 18.05 14.62 13.67
CA GLY A 269 19.23 15.45 13.39
C GLY A 269 20.56 14.78 13.77
N ASN A 270 20.50 13.56 14.30
CA ASN A 270 21.67 12.75 14.60
C ASN A 270 22.46 12.42 13.31
N TYR A 271 23.76 12.71 13.31
CA TYR A 271 24.61 12.47 12.14
C TYR A 271 24.59 11.02 11.66
N ILE A 272 24.61 10.04 12.57
CA ILE A 272 24.60 8.62 12.23
C ILE A 272 23.26 8.23 11.60
N GLU A 273 22.14 8.70 12.16
CA GLU A 273 20.81 8.48 11.58
C GLU A 273 20.71 9.08 10.18
N ASN A 274 21.15 10.32 10.00
CA ASN A 274 21.16 10.99 8.70
C ASN A 274 21.99 10.22 7.65
N MET A 275 23.09 9.57 8.05
CA MET A 275 23.85 8.70 7.14
C MET A 275 23.09 7.40 6.82
N ARG A 276 22.35 6.82 7.77
CA ARG A 276 21.51 5.64 7.53
C ARG A 276 20.37 5.96 6.55
N LEU A 277 19.72 7.11 6.73
CA LEU A 277 18.67 7.60 5.83
C LEU A 277 19.18 7.78 4.40
N LYS A 278 20.32 8.45 4.22
CA LYS A 278 20.94 8.60 2.89
C LYS A 278 21.28 7.27 2.24
N ASN A 279 21.79 6.30 3.00
CA ASN A 279 22.07 4.96 2.49
C ASN A 279 20.78 4.23 2.08
N PHE A 280 19.70 4.43 2.84
CA PHE A 280 18.40 3.84 2.54
C PHE A 280 17.76 4.45 1.30
N GLU A 281 17.73 5.77 1.17
CA GLU A 281 17.25 6.45 -0.05
C GLU A 281 18.05 6.00 -1.28
N LYS A 282 19.37 5.96 -1.16
CA LYS A 282 20.24 5.45 -2.23
C LYS A 282 19.88 4.02 -2.62
N TYR A 283 19.65 3.14 -1.64
CA TYR A 283 19.24 1.77 -1.90
C TYR A 283 17.90 1.71 -2.66
N LEU A 284 16.90 2.50 -2.26
CA LEU A 284 15.61 2.55 -2.96
C LEU A 284 15.78 2.95 -4.43
N LEU A 285 16.57 3.98 -4.72
CA LEU A 285 16.86 4.42 -6.09
C LEU A 285 17.59 3.34 -6.89
N GLU A 286 18.60 2.69 -6.30
CA GLU A 286 19.34 1.60 -6.95
C GLU A 286 18.48 0.37 -7.24
N GLN A 287 17.38 0.18 -6.51
CA GLN A 287 16.41 -0.89 -6.75
C GLN A 287 15.23 -0.46 -7.65
N GLY A 288 15.21 0.77 -8.18
CA GLY A 288 14.10 1.29 -8.99
C GLY A 288 12.82 1.52 -8.20
N MET A 289 12.94 1.83 -6.90
CA MET A 289 11.84 2.15 -5.97
C MET A 289 11.72 3.66 -5.73
N ASP A 290 12.02 4.47 -6.74
CA ASP A 290 11.96 5.94 -6.73
C ASP A 290 10.57 6.44 -6.32
N ASN A 291 9.53 5.69 -6.68
CA ASN A 291 8.15 5.99 -6.31
C ASN A 291 7.93 5.97 -4.80
N ILE A 292 8.59 5.07 -4.06
CA ILE A 292 8.47 5.00 -2.60
C ILE A 292 9.18 6.21 -1.99
N ALA A 293 10.42 6.48 -2.42
CA ALA A 293 11.17 7.63 -1.92
C ALA A 293 10.44 8.96 -2.19
N ALA A 294 9.72 9.09 -3.31
CA ALA A 294 8.93 10.27 -3.63
C ALA A 294 7.72 10.51 -2.69
N THR A 295 7.32 9.50 -1.89
CA THR A 295 6.23 9.65 -0.90
C THR A 295 6.69 10.12 0.49
N PHE A 296 8.01 10.25 0.69
CA PHE A 296 8.59 10.59 1.98
C PHE A 296 8.27 12.03 2.40
N LYS A 297 7.84 12.17 3.65
CA LYS A 297 7.56 13.43 4.34
C LYS A 297 8.39 13.46 5.62
N ASN A 298 9.51 14.16 5.58
CA ASN A 298 10.43 14.19 6.72
C ASN A 298 9.86 15.07 7.84
N ILE A 299 9.98 14.61 9.08
CA ILE A 299 9.61 15.34 10.29
C ILE A 299 10.77 15.27 11.27
N HIS A 300 11.22 16.44 11.72
CA HIS A 300 12.27 16.52 12.71
C HIS A 300 11.72 16.32 14.13
N VAL A 301 12.14 15.27 14.83
CA VAL A 301 11.70 14.94 16.20
C VAL A 301 12.84 15.14 17.18
N ASN A 302 12.61 15.97 18.21
CA ASN A 302 13.61 16.21 19.25
C ASN A 302 13.56 15.14 20.35
N GLU A 303 14.66 14.43 20.56
CA GLU A 303 14.78 13.36 21.56
C GLU A 303 14.68 13.87 23.02
N ASP A 304 15.03 15.15 23.26
CA ASP A 304 15.08 15.75 24.60
C ASP A 304 13.71 16.24 25.12
N GLU A 305 12.62 15.93 24.42
CA GLU A 305 11.28 16.25 24.90
C GLU A 305 11.01 15.49 26.21
N ASN A 306 11.07 16.23 27.31
CA ASN A 306 10.87 15.73 28.67
C ASN A 306 9.37 15.44 28.88
N ILE A 307 8.88 14.40 28.21
CA ILE A 307 7.52 13.91 28.31
C ILE A 307 7.46 13.07 29.57
N ASN A 308 6.88 13.68 30.60
CA ASN A 308 6.55 13.00 31.84
C ASN A 308 5.68 11.79 31.49
N ASN A 309 6.10 10.61 31.95
CA ASN A 309 5.66 9.31 31.44
C ASN A 309 4.16 9.02 31.66
N ASP A 310 3.51 9.75 32.57
CA ASP A 310 2.16 9.42 33.03
C ASP A 310 1.05 9.72 31.99
N ASP A 311 1.30 10.61 31.02
CA ASP A 311 0.35 10.98 29.95
C ASP A 311 1.07 11.42 28.66
N ILE A 312 1.74 10.47 27.99
CA ILE A 312 2.35 10.73 26.68
C ILE A 312 1.29 11.17 25.67
N TRP A 313 0.15 10.46 25.61
CA TRP A 313 -0.92 10.70 24.63
C TRP A 313 -1.48 12.13 24.67
N GLY A 314 -1.77 12.66 25.86
CA GLY A 314 -2.26 14.03 26.03
C GLY A 314 -1.20 15.10 25.77
N ARG A 315 0.08 14.75 25.78
CA ARG A 315 1.21 15.67 25.58
C ARG A 315 1.67 15.80 24.13
N LEU A 316 1.32 14.87 23.25
CA LEU A 316 1.71 14.87 21.83
C LEU A 316 1.44 16.21 21.12
N PRO A 317 0.30 16.89 21.30
CA PRO A 317 0.06 18.18 20.65
C PRO A 317 0.99 19.32 21.07
N PHE A 318 1.69 19.16 22.20
CA PHE A 318 2.61 20.16 22.75
C PHE A 318 4.08 19.84 22.45
N CYS A 319 4.33 18.76 21.71
CA CYS A 319 5.65 18.44 21.18
C CYS A 319 6.09 19.50 20.15
N SER A 320 7.37 19.83 20.14
CA SER A 320 7.96 20.86 19.28
C SER A 320 7.79 20.58 17.78
N PHE A 321 7.65 19.32 17.41
CA PHE A 321 7.46 18.87 16.03
C PHE A 321 5.98 18.83 15.58
N TYR A 322 5.02 19.01 16.50
CA TYR A 322 3.60 18.78 16.19
C TYR A 322 3.04 19.81 15.19
N GLU A 323 3.49 21.07 15.28
CA GLU A 323 3.10 22.11 14.30
C GLU A 323 3.64 21.79 12.89
N GLU A 324 4.88 21.30 12.80
CA GLU A 324 5.45 20.82 11.54
C GLU A 324 4.68 19.63 10.97
N LEU A 325 4.29 18.69 11.84
CA LEU A 325 3.46 17.56 11.47
C LEU A 325 2.10 18.01 10.89
N CYS A 326 1.40 18.93 11.56
CA CYS A 326 0.10 19.44 11.09
C CYS A 326 0.21 20.11 9.71
N ARG A 327 1.22 20.99 9.53
CA ARG A 327 1.49 21.64 8.24
C ARG A 327 1.79 20.62 7.14
N THR A 328 2.60 19.63 7.44
CA THR A 328 3.01 18.58 6.49
C THR A 328 1.85 17.63 6.14
N ALA A 329 0.90 17.45 7.07
CA ALA A 329 -0.34 16.72 6.84
C ALA A 329 -1.35 17.51 5.99
N GLY A 330 -1.15 18.81 5.78
CA GLY A 330 -2.12 19.67 5.10
C GLY A 330 -3.36 19.96 5.95
N ILE A 331 -3.22 19.87 7.27
CA ILE A 331 -4.27 20.16 8.25
C ILE A 331 -3.92 21.55 8.82
N GLU A 332 -4.53 22.60 8.27
CA GLU A 332 -4.39 23.96 8.82
C GLU A 332 -5.18 24.06 10.14
N GLU A 333 -4.56 24.59 11.19
CA GLU A 333 -5.26 24.94 12.44
C GLU A 333 -6.37 25.96 12.13
N MET A 334 -7.59 25.67 12.59
CA MET A 334 -8.72 26.62 12.56
C MET A 334 -8.59 27.72 13.62
#